data_AF-A0A833LWE7-F1
#
_entry.id   AF-A0A833LWE7-F1
#
_cell.length_a   1.000
_cell.length_b   1.000
_cell.length_c   1.000
_cell.angle_alpha   90.00
_cell.angle_beta   90.00
_cell.angle_gamma   90.00
#
_symmetry.space_group_name_H-M   'P 1'
#
loop_
_entity.id
_entity.type
_entity.pdbx_description
1 polymer ?
#
loop_
_entity_poly.entity_id
_entity_poly.type
_entity_poly.pdbx_seq_one_letter_code
_entity_poly.pdbx_strand_id
1 'polypeptide(L)' 'MKTLTVRIDDGTYHLLKKAADGERRTLSNFIEHAAVQYVASQLTVTDEEMAAILKDESLVRDLRKGLKEAREGKVQIARE' A
#
# COMPACT_ATOMS: atom_id res chain seq x y z
N MET A 1 -3.33 -15.40 18.03
CA MET A 1 -4.31 -14.74 17.14
C MET A 1 -5.24 -13.89 17.99
N LYS A 2 -5.52 -12.65 17.57
CA LYS A 2 -6.47 -11.73 18.21
C LYS A 2 -7.56 -11.40 17.18
N THR A 3 -8.76 -11.07 17.65
CA THR A 3 -9.91 -10.80 16.78
C THR A 3 -10.34 -9.35 16.91
N LEU A 4 -10.59 -8.69 15.78
CA LEU A 4 -11.19 -7.36 15.71
C LEU A 4 -12.67 -7.52 15.32
N THR A 5 -13.57 -6.81 16.02
CA THR A 5 -14.99 -6.76 15.69
C THR A 5 -15.40 -5.30 15.55
N VAL A 6 -15.98 -4.94 14.41
CA VAL A 6 -16.40 -3.57 14.09
C VAL A 6 -17.84 -3.61 13.61
N ARG A 7 -18.66 -2.66 14.08
CA ARG A 7 -20.02 -2.44 13.58
C ARG A 7 -19.97 -1.33 12.54
N ILE A 8 -20.49 -1.61 11.35
CA ILE A 8 -20.61 -0.67 10.23
C ILE A 8 -22.01 -0.80 9.62
N ASP A 9 -22.46 0.23 8.93
CA ASP A 9 -23.69 0.17 8.13
C ASP A 9 -23.48 -0.59 6.81
N ASP A 10 -24.59 -0.95 6.16
CA ASP A 10 -24.58 -1.72 4.91
C ASP A 10 -23.88 -0.98 3.76
N GLY A 11 -23.99 0.35 3.71
CA GLY A 11 -23.33 1.16 2.69
C GLY A 11 -21.81 1.08 2.81
N THR A 12 -21.30 1.29 4.02
CA THR A 12 -19.88 1.12 4.34
C THR A 12 -19.41 -0.30 4.08
N TYR A 13 -20.19 -1.31 4.48
CA TYR A 13 -19.87 -2.71 4.21
C TYR A 13 -19.73 -2.98 2.71
N HIS A 14 -20.69 -2.56 1.89
CA HIS A 14 -20.67 -2.79 0.45
C HIS A 14 -19.53 -2.04 -0.25
N LEU A 15 -19.20 -0.83 0.20
CA LEU A 15 -18.07 -0.07 -0.31
C LEU A 15 -16.76 -0.84 -0.07
N LEU A 16 -16.50 -1.23 1.18
CA LEU A 16 -15.28 -1.96 1.54
C LEU A 16 -15.21 -3.32 0.86
N LYS A 17 -16.36 -4.03 0.75
CA LYS A 17 -16.44 -5.32 0.07
C LYS A 17 -16.10 -5.20 -1.42
N LYS A 18 -16.67 -4.22 -2.12
CA LYS A 18 -16.35 -3.97 -3.53
C LYS A 18 -14.88 -3.62 -3.74
N ALA A 19 -14.30 -2.80 -2.86
CA ALA A 19 -12.87 -2.46 -2.92
C ALA A 19 -11.98 -3.70 -2.72
N ALA A 20 -12.29 -4.50 -1.70
CA ALA A 20 -11.58 -5.76 -1.43
C ALA A 20 -11.66 -6.75 -2.60
N ASP A 21 -12.85 -6.88 -3.22
CA ASP A 21 -13.06 -7.74 -4.38
C ASP A 21 -12.29 -7.23 -5.62
N GLY A 22 -12.23 -5.91 -5.82
CA GLY A 22 -11.43 -5.28 -6.88
C GLY A 22 -9.92 -5.54 -6.72
N GLU A 23 -9.46 -5.68 -5.48
CA GLU A 23 -8.07 -6.04 -5.14
C GLU A 23 -7.84 -7.56 -4.97
N ARG A 24 -8.84 -8.40 -5.28
CA ARG A 24 -8.76 -9.87 -5.16
C ARG A 24 -8.31 -10.37 -3.79
N ARG A 25 -8.74 -9.70 -2.72
CA ARG A 25 -8.41 -10.06 -1.33
C ARG A 25 -9.66 -10.15 -0.45
N THR A 26 -9.54 -10.86 0.67
CA THR A 26 -10.63 -10.94 1.64
C THR A 26 -10.90 -9.58 2.28
N LEU A 27 -12.14 -9.34 2.71
CA LEU A 27 -12.52 -8.09 3.39
C LEU A 27 -11.65 -7.83 4.63
N SER A 28 -11.37 -8.87 5.41
CA SER A 28 -10.50 -8.77 6.59
C SER A 28 -9.09 -8.35 6.23
N ASN A 29 -8.49 -8.96 5.19
CA ASN A 29 -7.14 -8.60 4.75
C ASN A 29 -7.09 -7.19 4.17
N PHE A 30 -8.13 -6.78 3.43
CA PHE A 30 -8.23 -5.42 2.90
C PHE A 30 -8.26 -4.38 4.03
N ILE A 31 -9.10 -4.58 5.05
CA ILE A 31 -9.21 -3.67 6.20
C ILE A 31 -7.90 -3.62 6.99
N GLU A 32 -7.29 -4.77 7.25
CA GLU A 32 -6.00 -4.85 7.95
C GLU A 32 -4.91 -4.08 7.19
N HIS A 33 -4.77 -4.35 5.89
CA HIS A 33 -3.77 -3.70 5.05
C HIS A 33 -4.00 -2.19 4.98
N ALA A 34 -5.25 -1.74 4.78
CA ALA A 34 -5.58 -0.33 4.74
C ALA A 34 -5.28 0.37 6.08
N ALA A 35 -5.57 -0.26 7.21
CA ALA A 35 -5.28 0.29 8.53
C ALA A 35 -3.77 0.41 8.78
N VAL A 36 -3.00 -0.62 8.43
CA VAL A 36 -1.53 -0.60 8.54
C VAL A 36 -0.95 0.49 7.64
N GLN A 37 -1.39 0.56 6.39
CA GLN A 37 -0.94 1.57 5.44
C GLN A 37 -1.27 2.99 5.92
N TYR A 38 -2.47 3.20 6.47
CA TYR A 38 -2.88 4.49 7.00
C TYR A 38 -1.98 4.93 8.16
N VAL A 39 -1.73 4.04 9.13
CA VAL A 39 -0.81 4.33 10.25
C VAL A 39 0.59 4.61 9.72
N ALA A 40 1.11 3.78 8.82
CA ALA A 40 2.43 3.96 8.23
C ALA A 40 2.55 5.30 7.48
N SER A 41 1.50 5.75 6.79
CA SER A 41 1.52 7.02 6.05
C SER A 41 1.58 8.25 6.95
N GLN A 42 1.21 8.12 8.22
CA GLN A 42 1.32 9.18 9.22
C GLN A 42 2.69 9.20 9.91
N LEU A 43 3.49 8.15 9.73
CA LEU A 43 4.85 8.13 10.26
C LEU A 43 5.72 9.02 9.37
N THR A 44 6.07 10.19 9.90
CA THR A 44 7.10 11.04 9.31
C THR A 44 8.45 10.58 9.81
N VAL A 45 9.43 10.46 8.91
CA VAL A 45 10.83 10.20 9.26
C VAL A 45 11.57 11.51 9.48
N THR A 46 12.61 11.49 10.32
CA THR A 46 13.46 12.67 10.52
C THR A 46 14.35 12.94 9.30
N ASP A 47 14.97 14.12 9.26
CA ASP A 47 15.92 14.48 8.19
C ASP A 47 17.12 13.53 8.14
N GLU A 48 17.59 13.05 9.29
CA GLU A 48 18.68 12.07 9.39
C GLU A 48 18.28 10.71 8.83
N GLU A 49 17.08 10.25 9.14
CA GLU A 49 16.52 8.99 8.62
C GLU A 49 16.30 9.08 7.11
N MET A 50 15.76 10.20 6.62
CA MET A 50 15.64 10.45 5.18
C MET A 50 17.01 10.50 4.50
N ALA A 51 18.00 11.15 5.11
CA ALA A 51 19.37 11.16 4.60
C ALA A 51 19.99 9.76 4.55
N ALA A 52 19.66 8.87 5.49
CA ALA A 52 20.08 7.48 5.46
C ALA A 52 19.44 6.70 4.31
N ILE A 53 18.12 6.88 4.08
CA ILE A 53 17.40 6.27 2.95
C ILE A 53 18.00 6.72 1.62
N LEU A 54 18.29 8.02 1.46
CA LEU A 54 18.87 8.57 0.23
C LEU A 54 20.33 8.15 -0.01
N LYS A 55 21.05 7.71 1.02
CA LYS A 55 22.40 7.15 0.90
C LYS A 55 22.41 5.69 0.49
N ASP A 56 21.27 4.99 0.55
CA ASP A 56 21.17 3.63 0.04
C ASP A 56 21.16 3.65 -1.49
N GLU A 57 22.34 3.43 -2.08
CA GLU A 57 22.50 3.49 -3.51
C GLU A 57 21.74 2.39 -4.27
N SER A 58 21.55 1.19 -3.70
CA SER A 58 20.80 0.13 -4.38
C SER A 58 19.33 0.47 -4.44
N LEU A 59 18.76 0.89 -3.30
CA LEU A 59 17.38 1.36 -3.22
C LEU A 59 17.12 2.51 -4.19
N VAL A 60 17.96 3.56 -4.17
CA VAL A 60 17.79 4.73 -5.02
C VAL A 60 17.93 4.38 -6.51
N ARG A 61 18.84 3.47 -6.87
CA ARG A 61 18.97 3.00 -8.27
C ARG A 61 17.71 2.26 -8.71
N ASP A 62 17.20 1.34 -7.90
CA ASP A 62 16.05 0.53 -8.25
C ASP A 62 14.77 1.37 -8.34
N LEU A 63 14.57 2.32 -7.41
CA LEU A 63 13.46 3.28 -7.47
C LEU A 63 13.50 4.14 -8.73
N ARG A 64 14.68 4.68 -9.09
CA ARG A 64 14.85 5.48 -10.32
C ARG A 64 14.60 4.67 -11.58
N LYS A 65 15.07 3.42 -11.59
CA LYS A 65 14.85 2.49 -12.71
C LYS A 65 13.36 2.18 -12.87
N GLY A 66 12.68 1.80 -11.78
CA GLY A 66 11.25 1.54 -11.78
C GLY A 66 10.43 2.76 -12.23
N LEU A 67 10.80 3.97 -11.78
CA LEU A 67 10.14 5.21 -12.22
C LEU A 67 10.34 5.47 -13.72
N LYS A 68 11.53 5.20 -14.25
CA LYS A 68 11.83 5.32 -15.69
C LYS A 68 11.02 4.31 -16.50
N GLU A 69 10.99 3.06 -16.09
CA GLU A 69 10.22 1.99 -16.74
C GLU A 69 8.72 2.29 -16.72
N ALA A 70 8.21 2.84 -15.61
CA ALA A 70 6.83 3.32 -15.50
C ALA A 70 6.49 4.41 -16.50
N ARG A 71 7.35 5.42 -16.64
CA ARG A 71 7.17 6.50 -17.63
C ARG A 71 7.25 6.02 -19.06
N GLU A 72 8.10 5.02 -19.33
CA GLU A 72 8.27 4.43 -20.65
C GLU A 72 7.16 3.41 -21.00
N GLY A 73 6.17 3.19 -20.11
CA GLY A 73 5.09 2.23 -20.33
C GLY A 73 5.56 0.77 -20.30
N LYS A 74 6.74 0.50 -19.77
CA LYS A 74 7.36 -0.84 -19.67
C LYS A 74 6.91 -1.62 -18.44
N VAL A 75 5.78 -1.23 -17.84
CA VAL A 75 5.20 -1.94 -16.71
C VAL A 75 4.18 -2.92 -17.26
N GLN A 76 4.42 -4.21 -17.08
CA GLN A 76 3.37 -5.19 -17.26
C GLN A 76 2.39 -5.04 -16.10
N ILE A 77 1.22 -4.48 -16.37
CA ILE A 77 0.06 -4.69 -15.51
C ILE A 77 -0.25 -6.17 -15.65
N ALA A 78 -0.03 -6.95 -14.59
CA ALA A 78 -0.47 -8.33 -14.53
C ALA A 78 -1.99 -8.35 -14.74
N ARG A 79 -2.42 -8.69 -15.95
CA ARG A 79 -3.82 -8.96 -16.26
C ARG A 79 -4.07 -10.41 -15.90
N GLU A 80 -4.77 -10.61 -14.81
CA GLU A 80 -5.39 -11.89 -14.46
C GLU A 80 -6.86 -11.92 -14.89
#